data_AF-A0A497PU22-F1
#
_entry.id   AF-A0A497PU22-F1
#
_cell.length_a   1.000
_cell.length_b   1.000
_cell.length_c   1.000
_cell.angle_alpha   90.00
_cell.angle_beta   90.00
_cell.angle_gamma   90.00
#
_symmetry.space_group_name_H-M   'P 1'
#
loop_
_entity.id
_entity.type
_entity.pdbx_description
1 polymer ?
#
loop_
_entity_poly.entity_id
_entity_poly.type
_entity_poly.pdbx_seq_one_letter_code
_entity_poly.pdbx_strand_id
1 'polypeptide(L)'
;MFMVMGMLLFGVLSLGLALYWHRRLAIVQRFTEELSRRVPGEVDLSGKQKYTSCDAYRWVMRNVVYGDYLKSGESLRNLMMNRTLAGTMMLSMVLGIIPVILVFILFKSFNLIGPSIVLIFFAVYEIRGPGSLDVSNKLLDWLMDQEQESLTIGDLAYARVSENALRSWRRTLVIVGVAALALAPVGEAIPVAFIYAVTIFIGGTYNFVYVPVASYSLALAFVLFVLAGPAILVVAIMAARTAWSRRDKRDELSL
;
A
#
# COMPACT_ATOMS: atom_id res chain seq x y z
N MET A 1 4.32 26.93 7.62
CA MET A 1 3.45 26.54 8.77
C MET A 1 2.42 25.48 8.40
N PHE A 2 1.89 25.47 7.17
CA PHE A 2 0.87 24.50 6.73
C PHE A 2 1.36 23.06 6.77
N MET A 3 2.64 22.84 6.45
CA MET A 3 3.27 21.53 6.40
C MET A 3 3.47 20.95 7.80
N VAL A 4 3.90 21.79 8.74
CA VAL A 4 4.01 21.43 10.17
C VAL A 4 2.66 20.99 10.71
N MET A 5 1.60 21.79 10.49
CA MET A 5 0.23 21.44 10.90
C MET A 5 -0.26 20.14 10.25
N GLY A 6 0.00 19.97 8.94
CA GLY A 6 -0.37 18.76 8.21
C GLY A 6 0.30 17.50 8.75
N MET A 7 1.60 17.56 9.03
CA MET A 7 2.34 16.43 9.62
C MET A 7 1.91 16.15 11.07
N LEU A 8 1.61 17.17 11.86
CA LEU A 8 1.05 16.98 13.21
C LEU A 8 -0.31 16.29 13.15
N LEU A 9 -1.23 16.78 12.32
CA LEU A 9 -2.56 16.18 12.15
C LEU A 9 -2.46 14.74 11.62
N PHE A 10 -1.59 14.50 10.64
CA PHE A 10 -1.33 13.17 10.11
C PHE A 10 -0.77 12.23 11.20
N GLY A 11 0.20 12.69 11.98
CA GLY A 11 0.76 11.91 13.09
C GLY A 11 -0.26 11.57 14.18
N VAL A 12 -1.12 12.53 14.54
CA VAL A 12 -2.21 12.30 15.50
C VAL A 12 -3.26 11.34 14.94
N LEU A 13 -3.64 11.49 13.66
CA LEU A 13 -4.59 10.60 12.99
C LEU A 13 -4.06 9.17 12.93
N SER A 14 -2.79 9.00 12.58
CA SER A 14 -2.07 7.72 12.56
C SER A 14 -2.10 7.02 13.92
N LEU A 15 -1.78 7.74 15.00
CA LEU A 15 -1.84 7.20 16.35
C LEU A 15 -3.28 6.90 16.82
N GLY A 16 -4.25 7.73 16.42
CA GLY A 16 -5.67 7.48 16.69
C GLY A 16 -6.16 6.19 16.04
N LEU A 17 -5.79 5.96 14.78
CA LEU A 17 -6.05 4.70 14.07
C LEU A 17 -5.32 3.53 14.73
N ALA A 18 -4.07 3.72 15.17
CA ALA A 18 -3.34 2.69 15.89
C ALA A 18 -4.04 2.27 17.19
N LEU A 19 -4.62 3.23 17.93
CA LEU A 19 -5.43 2.96 19.13
C LEU A 19 -6.72 2.21 18.80
N TYR A 20 -7.41 2.58 17.73
CA TYR A 20 -8.58 1.85 17.24
C TYR A 20 -8.23 0.38 16.94
N TRP A 21 -7.17 0.15 16.16
CA TRP A 21 -6.70 -1.21 15.84
C TRP A 21 -6.18 -1.95 17.07
N HIS A 22 -5.62 -1.25 18.07
CA HIS A 22 -5.21 -1.86 19.33
C HIS A 22 -6.41 -2.42 20.10
N ARG A 23 -7.51 -1.66 20.23
CA ARG A 23 -8.74 -2.13 20.89
C ARG A 23 -9.33 -3.33 20.15
N ARG A 24 -9.37 -3.26 18.82
CA ARG A 24 -9.85 -4.35 17.96
C ARG A 24 -9.01 -5.61 18.12
N LEU A 25 -7.68 -5.49 18.13
CA LEU A 25 -6.77 -6.60 18.34
C LEU A 25 -7.00 -7.29 19.69
N ALA A 26 -7.29 -6.53 20.76
CA ALA A 26 -7.55 -7.11 22.07
C ALA A 26 -8.81 -8.01 22.09
N ILE A 27 -9.84 -7.65 21.32
CA ILE A 27 -11.06 -8.47 21.16
C ILE A 27 -10.73 -9.75 20.40
N VAL A 28 -10.05 -9.61 19.26
CA VAL A 28 -9.64 -10.75 18.42
C VAL A 28 -8.72 -11.70 19.19
N GLN A 29 -7.79 -11.17 19.99
CA GLN A 29 -6.88 -11.98 20.79
C GLN A 29 -7.62 -12.88 21.78
N ARG A 30 -8.61 -12.35 22.49
CA ARG A 30 -9.44 -13.15 23.41
C ARG A 30 -10.14 -14.28 22.68
N PHE A 31 -10.72 -13.99 21.51
CA PHE A 31 -11.36 -15.01 20.67
C PHE A 31 -10.36 -16.09 20.22
N THR A 32 -9.20 -15.70 19.69
CA THR A 32 -8.18 -16.65 19.23
C THR A 32 -7.58 -17.48 20.36
N GLU A 33 -7.43 -16.89 21.55
CA GLU A 33 -6.91 -17.59 22.71
C GLU A 33 -7.91 -18.62 23.22
N GLU A 34 -9.20 -18.25 23.30
CA GLU A 34 -10.27 -19.19 23.66
C GLU A 34 -10.40 -20.33 22.64
N LEU A 35 -10.33 -20.02 21.35
CA LEU A 35 -10.35 -21.02 20.29
C LEU A 35 -9.14 -21.97 20.38
N SER A 36 -7.95 -21.44 20.66
CA SER A 36 -6.73 -22.24 20.80
C SER A 36 -6.73 -23.19 21.99
N ARG A 37 -7.49 -22.88 23.05
CA ARG A 37 -7.66 -23.78 24.20
C ARG A 37 -8.58 -24.94 23.89
N ARG A 38 -9.55 -24.76 22.98
CA ARG A 38 -10.56 -25.77 22.62
C ARG A 38 -10.10 -26.68 21.50
N VAL A 39 -9.34 -26.15 20.55
CA VAL A 39 -8.90 -26.88 19.35
C VAL A 39 -7.48 -27.41 19.59
N PRO A 40 -7.29 -28.72 19.85
CA PRO A 40 -5.99 -29.29 20.16
C PRO A 40 -5.10 -29.36 18.92
N GLY A 41 -3.90 -28.78 18.99
CA GLY A 41 -2.86 -28.89 17.96
C GLY A 41 -2.00 -27.64 17.81
N GLU A 42 -0.71 -27.84 17.50
CA GLU A 42 0.15 -26.74 17.06
C GLU A 42 -0.19 -26.38 15.61
N VAL A 43 -0.51 -25.11 15.41
CA VAL A 43 -0.83 -24.57 14.09
C VAL A 43 0.48 -24.24 13.36
N ASP A 44 0.70 -24.85 12.21
CA ASP A 44 1.83 -24.52 11.34
C ASP A 44 1.51 -23.25 10.54
N LEU A 45 2.20 -22.15 10.89
CA LEU A 45 2.11 -20.87 10.19
C LEU A 45 3.16 -20.72 9.08
N SER A 46 4.05 -21.71 8.88
CA SER A 46 5.17 -21.64 7.92
C SER A 46 4.76 -21.75 6.45
N GLY A 47 3.46 -21.98 6.18
CA GLY A 47 2.92 -22.14 4.83
C GLY A 47 3.24 -23.49 4.17
N LYS A 48 3.89 -24.43 4.88
CA LYS A 48 4.14 -25.80 4.40
C LYS A 48 2.87 -26.65 4.40
N GLN A 49 1.99 -26.43 5.37
CA GLN A 49 0.70 -27.11 5.46
C GLN A 49 -0.42 -26.25 4.86
N LYS A 50 -1.14 -26.81 3.89
CA LYS A 50 -2.30 -26.14 3.27
C LYS A 50 -3.58 -26.61 3.95
N TYR A 51 -4.23 -25.72 4.68
CA TYR A 51 -5.54 -25.99 5.31
C TYR A 51 -6.68 -25.77 4.31
N THR A 52 -6.92 -26.75 3.43
CA THR A 52 -7.94 -26.63 2.36
C THR A 52 -9.33 -27.12 2.75
N SER A 53 -9.49 -27.81 3.88
CA SER A 53 -10.74 -28.44 4.31
C SER A 53 -11.38 -27.73 5.51
N CYS A 54 -11.36 -26.39 5.53
CA CYS A 54 -11.93 -25.58 6.61
C CYS A 54 -12.94 -24.55 6.08
N ASP A 55 -13.82 -24.05 6.95
CA ASP A 55 -14.86 -23.11 6.55
C ASP A 55 -14.27 -21.73 6.23
N ALA A 56 -13.19 -21.32 6.91
CA ALA A 56 -12.40 -20.13 6.56
C ALA A 56 -11.85 -20.20 5.13
N TYR A 57 -11.34 -21.36 4.69
CA TYR A 57 -10.88 -21.53 3.31
C TYR A 57 -12.04 -21.39 2.31
N ARG A 58 -13.20 -21.97 2.60
CA ARG A 58 -14.41 -21.82 1.76
C ARG A 58 -14.85 -20.35 1.69
N TRP A 59 -14.82 -19.64 2.81
CA TRP A 59 -15.12 -18.21 2.86
C TRP A 59 -14.13 -17.40 2.03
N VAL A 60 -12.82 -17.66 2.18
CA VAL A 60 -11.77 -16.95 1.43
C VAL A 60 -11.90 -17.21 -0.06
N MET A 61 -12.12 -18.46 -0.49
CA MET A 61 -12.37 -18.76 -1.90
C MET A 61 -13.59 -18.01 -2.42
N ARG A 62 -14.68 -17.96 -1.65
CA ARG A 62 -15.92 -17.28 -2.07
C ARG A 62 -15.79 -15.76 -2.13
N ASN A 63 -15.06 -15.13 -1.21
CA ASN A 63 -15.01 -13.66 -1.04
C ASN A 63 -13.72 -13.00 -1.56
N VAL A 64 -12.69 -13.78 -1.87
CA VAL A 64 -11.41 -13.26 -2.40
C VAL A 64 -11.17 -13.76 -3.82
N VAL A 65 -11.41 -15.05 -4.07
CA VAL A 65 -11.17 -15.67 -5.38
C VAL A 65 -12.38 -15.56 -6.31
N TYR A 66 -13.60 -15.74 -5.77
CA TYR A 66 -14.83 -15.84 -6.58
C TYR A 66 -15.83 -14.67 -6.42
N GLY A 67 -15.65 -13.69 -5.51
CA GLY A 67 -16.63 -12.60 -5.39
C GLY A 67 -16.32 -11.43 -4.44
N ASP A 68 -16.81 -10.24 -4.82
CA ASP A 68 -16.98 -8.94 -4.11
C ASP A 68 -15.86 -7.89 -4.05
N TYR A 69 -14.57 -8.22 -4.19
CA TYR A 69 -13.54 -7.17 -4.34
C TYR A 69 -13.57 -6.43 -5.71
N LEU A 70 -14.31 -6.96 -6.68
CA LEU A 70 -14.43 -6.42 -8.05
C LEU A 70 -15.66 -5.52 -8.29
N LYS A 71 -16.60 -5.39 -7.35
CA LYS A 71 -17.83 -4.58 -7.56
C LYS A 71 -17.55 -3.09 -7.79
N SER A 72 -16.53 -2.53 -7.16
CA SER A 72 -16.08 -1.15 -7.44
C SER A 72 -15.48 -0.99 -8.84
N GLY A 73 -14.92 -2.06 -9.41
CA GLY A 73 -14.37 -2.09 -10.76
C GLY A 73 -15.42 -2.39 -11.83
N GLU A 74 -16.59 -2.94 -11.48
CA GLU A 74 -17.61 -3.35 -12.45
C GLU A 74 -18.28 -2.17 -13.17
N SER A 75 -18.44 -1.02 -12.51
CA SER A 75 -18.92 0.21 -13.17
C SER A 75 -17.93 0.68 -14.24
N LEU A 76 -16.64 0.77 -13.89
CA LEU A 76 -15.58 1.23 -14.78
C LEU A 76 -15.27 0.20 -15.88
N ARG A 77 -15.36 -1.09 -15.54
CA ARG A 77 -15.24 -2.23 -16.45
C ARG A 77 -16.42 -2.33 -17.40
N ASN A 78 -17.66 -2.09 -16.94
CA ASN A 78 -18.85 -2.01 -17.81
C ASN A 78 -18.79 -0.78 -18.72
N LEU A 79 -18.24 0.34 -18.24
CA LEU A 79 -18.02 1.54 -19.06
C LEU A 79 -16.95 1.31 -20.14
N MET A 80 -15.87 0.58 -19.79
CA MET A 80 -14.83 0.18 -20.75
C MET A 80 -15.30 -0.91 -21.73
N MET A 81 -16.11 -1.88 -21.29
CA MET A 81 -16.57 -2.99 -22.14
C MET A 81 -17.70 -2.58 -23.10
N ASN A 82 -18.68 -1.79 -22.64
CA ASN A 82 -19.85 -1.44 -23.49
C ASN A 82 -19.60 -0.25 -24.41
N ARG A 83 -18.54 0.53 -24.20
CA ARG A 83 -18.16 1.69 -25.03
C ARG A 83 -16.64 1.82 -25.15
N THR A 84 -15.96 0.78 -25.63
CA THR A 84 -14.49 0.73 -25.75
C THR A 84 -13.88 1.97 -26.40
N LEU A 85 -14.49 2.52 -27.46
CA LEU A 85 -13.93 3.66 -28.19
C LEU A 85 -14.21 5.01 -27.48
N ALA A 86 -15.43 5.24 -27.01
CA ALA A 86 -15.77 6.46 -26.28
C ALA A 86 -15.12 6.47 -24.88
N GLY A 87 -15.06 5.32 -24.21
CA GLY A 87 -14.41 5.14 -22.92
C GLY A 87 -12.91 5.32 -22.99
N THR A 88 -12.22 4.78 -24.01
CA THR A 88 -10.78 5.02 -24.20
C THR A 88 -10.48 6.46 -24.60
N MET A 89 -11.32 7.11 -25.43
CA MET A 89 -11.19 8.55 -25.72
C MET A 89 -11.42 9.44 -24.49
N MET A 90 -12.44 9.15 -23.68
CA MET A 90 -12.67 9.90 -22.44
C MET A 90 -11.53 9.68 -21.46
N LEU A 91 -11.06 8.44 -21.32
CA LEU A 91 -9.94 8.10 -20.45
C LEU A 91 -8.64 8.74 -20.92
N SER A 92 -8.36 8.77 -22.23
CA SER A 92 -7.15 9.40 -22.78
C SER A 92 -7.21 10.93 -22.70
N MET A 93 -8.39 11.53 -22.84
CA MET A 93 -8.59 12.97 -22.67
C MET A 93 -8.44 13.38 -21.21
N VAL A 94 -9.01 12.61 -20.28
CA VAL A 94 -8.86 12.82 -18.83
C VAL A 94 -7.42 12.56 -18.40
N LEU A 95 -6.82 11.43 -18.78
CA LEU A 95 -5.41 11.09 -18.47
C LEU A 95 -4.39 11.96 -19.19
N GLY A 96 -4.75 12.60 -20.31
CA GLY A 96 -3.88 13.54 -21.04
C GLY A 96 -3.93 14.94 -20.45
N ILE A 97 -5.09 15.36 -19.94
CA ILE A 97 -5.28 16.68 -19.31
C ILE A 97 -4.81 16.66 -17.85
N ILE A 98 -4.96 15.54 -17.13
CA ILE A 98 -4.53 15.41 -15.73
C ILE A 98 -3.05 15.79 -15.54
N PRO A 99 -2.07 15.27 -16.31
CA PRO A 99 -0.66 15.64 -16.20
C PRO A 99 -0.43 17.11 -16.46
N VAL A 100 -1.12 17.71 -17.45
CA VAL A 100 -0.98 19.13 -17.78
C VAL A 100 -1.53 19.99 -16.65
N ILE A 101 -2.71 19.68 -16.11
CA ILE A 101 -3.29 20.38 -14.96
C ILE A 101 -2.44 20.15 -13.70
N LEU A 102 -1.95 18.94 -13.46
CA LEU A 102 -1.02 18.63 -12.36
C LEU A 102 0.24 19.46 -12.48
N VAL A 103 0.88 19.47 -13.66
CA VAL A 103 2.08 20.25 -13.93
C VAL A 103 1.80 21.74 -13.79
N PHE A 104 0.65 22.25 -14.24
CA PHE A 104 0.29 23.67 -14.14
C PHE A 104 -0.02 24.11 -12.69
N ILE A 105 -0.73 23.27 -11.93
CA ILE A 105 -0.98 23.47 -10.49
C ILE A 105 0.33 23.38 -9.70
N LEU A 106 1.20 22.42 -10.04
CA LEU A 106 2.52 22.27 -9.46
C LEU A 106 3.39 23.50 -9.79
N PHE A 107 3.48 23.94 -11.04
CA PHE A 107 4.38 25.04 -11.46
C PHE A 107 4.13 26.36 -10.74
N LYS A 108 2.86 26.74 -10.53
CA LYS A 108 2.50 27.99 -9.84
C LYS A 108 2.47 27.88 -8.31
N SER A 109 2.42 26.66 -7.76
CA SER A 109 2.12 26.43 -6.34
C SER A 109 3.07 25.44 -5.66
N PHE A 110 4.23 25.19 -6.27
CA PHE A 110 5.16 24.09 -5.95
C PHE A 110 5.58 24.03 -4.49
N ASN A 111 5.68 25.19 -3.82
CA ASN A 111 6.08 25.26 -2.42
C ASN A 111 4.97 24.90 -1.42
N LEU A 112 3.69 24.88 -1.84
CA LEU A 112 2.57 24.77 -0.89
C LEU A 112 1.57 23.64 -1.22
N ILE A 113 1.25 23.42 -2.51
CA ILE A 113 0.18 22.47 -2.90
C ILE A 113 0.72 21.05 -3.10
N GLY A 114 1.86 20.89 -3.78
CA GLY A 114 2.42 19.57 -4.09
C GLY A 114 2.61 18.68 -2.87
N PRO A 115 3.26 19.17 -1.80
CA PRO A 115 3.51 18.36 -0.62
C PRO A 115 2.24 18.07 0.21
N SER A 116 1.28 19.01 0.19
CA SER A 116 -0.01 18.84 0.85
C SER A 116 -0.85 17.75 0.20
N ILE A 117 -0.83 17.64 -1.14
CA ILE A 117 -1.50 16.55 -1.88
C ILE A 117 -0.92 15.19 -1.48
N VAL A 118 0.41 15.08 -1.39
CA VAL A 118 1.09 13.83 -1.00
C VAL A 118 0.67 13.40 0.40
N LEU A 119 0.62 14.33 1.37
CA LEU A 119 0.10 14.07 2.72
C LEU A 119 -1.35 13.58 2.70
N ILE A 120 -2.21 14.16 1.87
CA ILE A 120 -3.61 13.71 1.71
C ILE A 120 -3.66 12.28 1.17
N PHE A 121 -2.84 11.93 0.17
CA PHE A 121 -2.77 10.56 -0.35
C PHE A 121 -2.35 9.56 0.73
N PHE A 122 -1.34 9.91 1.55
CA PHE A 122 -0.93 9.07 2.68
C PHE A 122 -2.03 8.95 3.73
N ALA A 123 -2.71 10.04 4.07
CA ALA A 123 -3.83 10.02 5.01
C ALA A 123 -4.99 9.14 4.51
N VAL A 124 -5.36 9.24 3.24
CA VAL A 124 -6.41 8.40 2.65
C VAL A 124 -5.99 6.92 2.64
N TYR A 125 -4.73 6.65 2.30
CA TYR A 125 -4.18 5.29 2.34
C TYR A 125 -4.20 4.72 3.77
N GLU A 126 -3.86 5.53 4.76
CA GLU A 126 -3.83 5.14 6.16
C GLU A 126 -5.22 4.83 6.71
N ILE A 127 -6.22 5.65 6.35
CA ILE A 127 -7.62 5.44 6.75
C ILE A 127 -8.20 4.18 6.10
N ARG A 128 -7.94 3.95 4.81
CA ARG A 128 -8.45 2.75 4.12
C ARG A 128 -7.71 1.47 4.51
N GLY A 129 -6.43 1.58 4.85
CA GLY A 129 -5.54 0.44 5.04
C GLY A 129 -5.28 -0.34 3.73
N PRO A 130 -4.34 -1.29 3.76
CA PRO A 130 -4.11 -2.18 2.63
C PRO A 130 -5.31 -3.11 2.46
N GLY A 131 -5.68 -3.44 1.22
CA GLY A 131 -6.83 -4.32 0.97
C GLY A 131 -6.75 -5.68 1.66
N SER A 132 -5.54 -6.19 1.90
CA SER A 132 -5.33 -7.42 2.68
C SER A 132 -5.83 -7.31 4.13
N LEU A 133 -5.73 -6.13 4.75
CA LEU A 133 -6.19 -5.90 6.12
C LEU A 133 -7.71 -5.94 6.21
N ASP A 134 -8.42 -5.36 5.25
CA ASP A 134 -9.89 -5.38 5.22
C ASP A 134 -10.42 -6.81 5.00
N VAL A 135 -9.78 -7.60 4.12
CA VAL A 135 -10.07 -9.03 3.98
C VAL A 135 -9.85 -9.77 5.30
N SER A 136 -8.68 -9.59 5.93
CA SER A 136 -8.34 -10.24 7.20
C SER A 136 -9.30 -9.86 8.32
N ASN A 137 -9.72 -8.58 8.39
CA ASN A 137 -10.67 -8.14 9.40
C ASN A 137 -12.07 -8.71 9.17
N LYS A 138 -12.56 -8.76 7.92
CA LYS A 138 -13.85 -9.38 7.57
C LYS A 138 -13.86 -10.88 7.83
N LEU A 139 -12.74 -11.57 7.55
CA LEU A 139 -12.61 -12.99 7.87
C LEU A 139 -12.69 -13.22 9.38
N LEU A 140 -12.04 -12.37 10.17
CA LEU A 140 -12.11 -12.44 11.64
C LEU A 140 -13.51 -12.14 12.18
N ASP A 141 -14.20 -11.11 11.66
CA ASP A 141 -15.60 -10.83 12.02
C ASP A 141 -16.48 -12.06 11.72
N TRP A 142 -16.35 -12.61 10.51
CA TRP A 142 -17.13 -13.77 10.10
C TRP A 142 -16.84 -15.01 10.98
N LEU A 143 -15.58 -15.25 11.34
CA LEU A 143 -15.19 -16.34 12.24
C LEU A 143 -15.73 -16.15 13.66
N MET A 144 -15.78 -14.91 14.15
CA MET A 144 -16.34 -14.58 15.47
C MET A 144 -17.87 -14.75 15.53
N ASP A 145 -18.54 -14.63 14.39
CA ASP A 145 -19.99 -14.85 14.27
C ASP A 145 -20.38 -16.33 14.12
N GLN A 146 -19.43 -17.24 13.86
CA GLN A 146 -19.70 -18.68 13.81
C GLN A 146 -19.79 -19.28 15.21
N GLU A 147 -20.60 -20.35 15.34
CA GLU A 147 -20.62 -21.16 16.56
C GLU A 147 -19.24 -21.76 16.84
N GLN A 148 -18.72 -21.59 18.05
CA GLN A 148 -17.36 -21.99 18.39
C GLN A 148 -17.09 -23.49 18.20
N GLU A 149 -18.12 -24.33 18.22
CA GLU A 149 -18.02 -25.79 18.10
C GLU A 149 -17.80 -26.26 16.65
N SER A 150 -18.11 -25.44 15.65
CA SER A 150 -17.92 -25.79 14.23
C SER A 150 -16.50 -25.49 13.73
N LEU A 151 -15.72 -24.75 14.51
CA LEU A 151 -14.41 -24.25 14.09
C LEU A 151 -13.31 -25.31 14.22
N THR A 152 -12.49 -25.42 13.17
CA THR A 152 -11.42 -26.42 13.05
C THR A 152 -10.02 -25.81 13.27
N ILE A 153 -9.00 -26.66 13.33
CA ILE A 153 -7.57 -26.25 13.37
C ILE A 153 -7.22 -25.32 12.20
N GLY A 154 -7.81 -25.56 11.02
CA GLY A 154 -7.59 -24.70 9.85
C GLY A 154 -8.10 -23.29 10.07
N ASP A 155 -9.27 -23.13 10.69
CA ASP A 155 -9.88 -21.83 10.99
C ASP A 155 -9.04 -21.04 12.01
N LEU A 156 -8.46 -21.74 13.00
CA LEU A 156 -7.50 -21.16 13.94
C LEU A 156 -6.23 -20.65 13.23
N ALA A 157 -5.76 -21.36 12.20
CA ALA A 157 -4.63 -20.90 11.37
C ALA A 157 -4.94 -19.61 10.62
N TYR A 158 -6.09 -19.56 9.96
CA TYR A 158 -6.56 -18.35 9.26
C TYR A 158 -6.79 -17.17 10.23
N ALA A 159 -7.28 -17.44 11.43
CA ALA A 159 -7.45 -16.43 12.46
C ALA A 159 -6.10 -15.85 12.93
N ARG A 160 -5.10 -16.70 13.19
CA ARG A 160 -3.75 -16.25 13.60
C ARG A 160 -3.03 -15.46 12.50
N VAL A 161 -3.12 -15.88 11.24
CA VAL A 161 -2.57 -15.12 10.11
C VAL A 161 -3.21 -13.74 10.02
N SER A 162 -4.53 -13.68 10.16
CA SER A 162 -5.28 -12.41 10.14
C SER A 162 -4.93 -11.51 11.33
N GLU A 163 -4.78 -12.09 12.53
CA GLU A 163 -4.33 -11.36 13.72
C GLU A 163 -2.93 -10.75 13.51
N ASN A 164 -2.00 -11.51 12.94
CA ASN A 164 -0.66 -11.03 12.62
C ASN A 164 -0.69 -9.87 11.61
N ALA A 165 -1.58 -9.91 10.61
CA ALA A 165 -1.78 -8.82 9.67
C ALA A 165 -2.26 -7.54 10.39
N LEU A 166 -3.25 -7.64 11.28
CA LEU A 166 -3.73 -6.52 12.10
C LEU A 166 -2.62 -5.97 13.02
N ARG A 167 -1.83 -6.86 13.64
CA ARG A 167 -0.73 -6.49 14.53
C ARG A 167 0.40 -5.76 13.78
N SER A 168 0.75 -6.25 12.60
CA SER A 168 1.72 -5.62 11.71
C SER A 168 1.24 -4.24 11.28
N TRP A 169 -0.02 -4.13 10.84
CA TRP A 169 -0.60 -2.84 10.45
C TRP A 169 -0.60 -1.82 11.59
N ARG A 170 -1.02 -2.23 12.80
CA ARG A 170 -0.92 -1.39 14.00
C ARG A 170 0.51 -0.90 14.24
N ARG A 171 1.51 -1.77 14.09
CA ARG A 171 2.93 -1.40 14.25
C ARG A 171 3.35 -0.37 13.19
N THR A 172 2.94 -0.56 11.94
CA THR A 172 3.19 0.41 10.86
C THR A 172 2.57 1.77 11.18
N LEU A 173 1.30 1.81 11.63
CA LEU A 173 0.65 3.06 12.06
C LEU A 173 1.43 3.74 13.19
N VAL A 174 1.83 3.01 14.23
CA VAL A 174 2.63 3.61 15.32
C VAL A 174 3.94 4.19 14.80
N ILE A 175 4.66 3.46 13.93
CA ILE A 175 5.93 3.93 13.37
C ILE A 175 5.72 5.18 12.51
N VAL A 176 4.72 5.17 11.63
CA VAL A 176 4.37 6.30 10.76
C VAL A 176 3.95 7.51 11.60
N GLY A 177 3.10 7.33 12.60
CA GLY A 177 2.64 8.39 13.49
C GLY A 177 3.78 9.02 14.30
N VAL A 178 4.64 8.20 14.90
CA VAL A 178 5.82 8.69 15.63
C VAL A 178 6.79 9.41 14.70
N ALA A 179 7.07 8.85 13.52
CA ALA A 179 7.95 9.48 12.53
C ALA A 179 7.38 10.83 12.04
N ALA A 180 6.08 10.91 11.78
CA ALA A 180 5.41 12.13 11.36
C ALA A 180 5.50 13.23 12.44
N LEU A 181 5.28 12.88 13.71
CA LEU A 181 5.41 13.83 14.83
C LEU A 181 6.86 14.27 15.06
N ALA A 182 7.83 13.35 14.94
CA ALA A 182 9.25 13.67 15.10
C ALA A 182 9.77 14.57 13.98
N LEU A 183 9.26 14.40 12.76
CA LEU A 183 9.64 15.20 11.60
C LEU A 183 8.84 16.49 11.46
N ALA A 184 7.72 16.62 12.16
CA ALA A 184 6.85 17.80 12.09
C ALA A 184 7.58 19.15 12.32
N PRO A 185 8.52 19.30 13.28
CA PRO A 185 9.25 20.56 13.46
C PRO A 185 10.06 20.99 12.23
N VAL A 186 10.47 20.02 11.40
CA VAL A 186 11.27 20.22 10.19
C VAL A 186 10.40 20.05 8.93
N GLY A 187 9.08 19.92 9.08
CA GLY A 187 8.15 19.56 8.02
C GLY A 187 8.18 20.52 6.82
N GLU A 188 8.41 21.81 7.06
CA GLU A 188 8.53 22.81 5.97
C GLU A 188 9.78 22.60 5.11
N ALA A 189 10.86 22.04 5.67
CA ALA A 189 12.11 21.83 4.95
C ALA A 189 12.10 20.51 4.14
N ILE A 190 11.20 19.57 4.44
CA ILE A 190 11.14 18.27 3.75
C ILE A 190 10.85 18.42 2.25
N PRO A 191 9.86 19.21 1.80
CA PRO A 191 9.63 19.44 0.38
C PRO A 191 10.81 20.08 -0.32
N VAL A 192 11.42 21.07 0.32
CA VAL A 192 12.55 21.82 -0.24
C VAL A 192 13.74 20.89 -0.41
N ALA A 193 14.05 20.09 0.62
CA ALA A 193 15.11 19.09 0.57
C ALA A 193 14.83 18.02 -0.50
N PHE A 194 13.59 17.55 -0.63
CA PHE A 194 13.19 16.58 -1.65
C PHE A 194 13.34 17.15 -3.07
N ILE A 195 12.85 18.36 -3.31
CA ILE A 195 13.00 19.04 -4.61
C ILE A 195 14.49 19.22 -4.92
N TYR A 196 15.28 19.68 -3.95
CA TYR A 196 16.71 19.87 -4.12
C TYR A 196 17.43 18.56 -4.46
N ALA A 197 17.11 17.47 -3.76
CA ALA A 197 17.65 16.14 -4.05
C ALA A 197 17.28 15.66 -5.46
N VAL A 198 16.01 15.84 -5.86
CA VAL A 198 15.54 15.50 -7.21
C VAL A 198 16.23 16.37 -8.26
N THR A 199 16.39 17.67 -8.03
CA THR A 199 17.09 18.57 -8.96
C THR A 199 18.56 18.20 -9.09
N ILE A 200 19.26 17.88 -8.00
CA ILE A 200 20.65 17.37 -8.06
C ILE A 200 20.70 16.07 -8.84
N PHE A 201 19.77 15.15 -8.59
CA PHE A 201 19.74 13.87 -9.26
C PHE A 201 19.49 14.02 -10.77
N ILE A 202 18.46 14.78 -11.16
CA ILE A 202 18.12 15.04 -12.57
C ILE A 202 19.22 15.84 -13.23
N GLY A 203 19.71 16.90 -12.60
CA GLY A 203 20.78 17.75 -13.12
C GLY A 203 22.10 16.99 -13.25
N GLY A 204 22.42 16.13 -12.30
CA GLY A 204 23.57 15.22 -12.37
C GLY A 204 23.41 14.22 -13.51
N THR A 205 22.26 13.56 -13.63
CA THR A 205 22.01 12.62 -14.73
C THR A 205 22.07 13.34 -16.09
N TYR A 206 21.55 14.57 -16.17
CA TYR A 206 21.63 15.38 -17.38
C TYR A 206 23.09 15.73 -17.73
N ASN A 207 23.85 16.28 -16.78
CA ASN A 207 25.21 16.75 -17.05
C ASN A 207 26.23 15.62 -17.23
N PHE A 208 26.10 14.51 -16.49
CA PHE A 208 27.07 13.41 -16.53
C PHE A 208 26.70 12.28 -17.49
N VAL A 209 25.41 12.14 -17.85
CA VAL A 209 24.95 11.07 -18.74
C VAL A 209 24.39 11.64 -20.05
N TYR A 210 23.44 12.58 -19.98
CA TYR A 210 22.79 13.08 -21.20
C TYR A 210 23.73 13.91 -22.08
N VAL A 211 24.37 14.95 -21.54
CA VAL A 211 25.22 15.88 -22.30
C VAL A 211 26.39 15.16 -23.00
N PRO A 212 27.14 14.26 -22.33
CA PRO A 212 28.22 13.52 -22.98
C PRO A 212 27.70 12.64 -24.11
N VAL A 213 26.61 11.89 -23.90
CA VAL A 213 26.05 11.00 -24.94
C VAL A 213 25.47 11.81 -26.10
N ALA A 214 24.82 12.93 -25.82
CA ALA A 214 24.27 13.83 -26.82
C ALA A 214 25.35 14.47 -27.69
N SER A 215 26.55 14.68 -27.14
CA SER A 215 27.70 15.20 -27.90
C SER A 215 28.22 14.20 -28.95
N TYR A 216 28.02 12.90 -28.75
CA TYR A 216 28.33 11.86 -29.75
C TYR A 216 27.17 11.64 -30.73
N SER A 217 25.94 11.52 -30.22
CA SER A 217 24.74 11.33 -31.03
C SER A 217 23.50 11.75 -30.26
N LEU A 218 22.88 12.84 -30.72
CA LEU A 218 21.65 13.37 -30.14
C LEU A 218 20.49 12.36 -30.21
N ALA A 219 20.40 11.60 -31.30
CA ALA A 219 19.39 10.56 -31.47
C ALA A 219 19.56 9.43 -30.44
N LEU A 220 20.80 9.00 -30.18
CA LEU A 220 21.09 7.97 -29.18
C LEU A 220 20.77 8.47 -27.76
N ALA A 221 21.14 9.71 -27.45
CA ALA A 221 20.83 10.33 -26.15
C ALA A 221 19.32 10.39 -25.91
N PHE A 222 18.53 10.76 -26.92
CA PHE A 222 17.07 10.83 -26.81
C PHE A 222 16.45 9.45 -26.56
N VAL A 223 16.90 8.42 -27.29
CA VAL A 223 16.43 7.03 -27.09
C VAL A 223 16.80 6.54 -25.69
N LEU A 224 18.03 6.77 -25.23
CA LEU A 224 18.47 6.33 -23.91
C LEU A 224 17.71 7.04 -22.78
N PHE A 225 17.47 8.35 -22.88
CA PHE A 225 16.85 9.10 -21.80
C PHE A 225 15.33 9.01 -21.78
N VAL A 226 14.68 9.02 -22.94
CA VAL A 226 13.20 9.05 -23.04
C VAL A 226 12.60 7.65 -23.08
N LEU A 227 13.28 6.67 -23.69
CA LEU A 227 12.78 5.29 -23.78
C LEU A 227 13.46 4.35 -22.79
N ALA A 228 14.79 4.32 -22.75
CA ALA A 228 15.51 3.37 -21.91
C ALA A 228 15.52 3.77 -20.42
N GLY A 229 15.60 5.06 -20.10
CA GLY A 229 15.60 5.56 -18.73
C GLY A 229 14.37 5.13 -17.93
N PRO A 230 13.14 5.40 -18.41
CA PRO A 230 11.92 4.91 -17.77
C PRO A 230 11.84 3.39 -17.71
N ALA A 231 12.28 2.69 -18.77
CA ALA A 231 12.29 1.23 -18.80
C ALA A 231 13.23 0.62 -17.74
N ILE A 232 14.45 1.15 -17.60
CA ILE A 232 15.42 0.74 -16.58
C ILE A 232 14.86 1.02 -15.18
N LEU A 233 14.20 2.16 -14.98
CA LEU A 233 13.60 2.50 -13.69
C LEU A 233 12.45 1.55 -13.34
N VAL A 234 11.61 1.18 -14.30
CA VAL A 234 10.55 0.16 -14.12
C VAL A 234 11.15 -1.20 -13.78
N VAL A 235 12.19 -1.63 -14.48
CA VAL A 235 12.88 -2.90 -14.21
C VAL A 235 13.53 -2.88 -12.82
N ALA A 236 14.17 -1.78 -12.43
CA ALA A 236 14.77 -1.61 -11.11
C ALA A 236 13.71 -1.65 -10.00
N ILE A 237 12.56 -0.99 -10.18
CA ILE A 237 11.44 -1.05 -9.23
C ILE A 237 10.91 -2.49 -9.12
N MET A 238 10.74 -3.21 -10.23
CA MET A 238 10.30 -4.60 -10.21
C MET A 238 11.33 -5.53 -9.53
N ALA A 239 12.62 -5.31 -9.78
CA ALA A 239 13.71 -6.04 -9.11
C ALA A 239 13.74 -5.76 -7.60
N ALA A 240 13.59 -4.51 -7.19
CA ALA A 240 13.52 -4.13 -5.78
C ALA A 240 12.30 -4.74 -5.08
N ARG A 241 11.13 -4.73 -5.74
CA ARG A 241 9.89 -5.31 -5.20
C ARG A 241 9.98 -6.83 -5.05
N THR A 242 10.60 -7.52 -6.01
CA THR A 242 10.83 -8.97 -5.91
C THR A 242 11.87 -9.31 -4.85
N ALA A 243 12.92 -8.50 -4.68
CA ALA A 243 13.89 -8.68 -3.61
C ALA A 243 13.26 -8.46 -2.22
N TRP A 244 12.41 -7.44 -2.06
CA TRP A 244 11.67 -7.19 -0.82
C TRP A 244 10.69 -8.33 -0.49
N SER A 245 9.92 -8.81 -1.47
CA SER A 245 9.02 -9.96 -1.28
C SER A 245 9.77 -11.23 -0.83
N ARG A 246 11.03 -11.41 -1.26
CA ARG A 246 11.87 -12.54 -0.83
C ARG A 246 12.42 -12.37 0.58
N ARG A 247 12.63 -11.15 1.07
CA ARG A 247 13.02 -10.90 2.47
C ARG A 247 11.87 -11.18 3.43
N ASP A 248 10.67 -10.71 3.12
CA ASP A 248 9.47 -10.96 3.94
C ASP A 248 9.24 -12.46 4.17
N LYS A 249 9.36 -13.26 3.10
CA LYS A 249 9.27 -14.74 3.19
C LYS A 249 10.42 -15.39 3.96
N ARG A 250 11.60 -14.76 4.02
CA ARG A 250 12.76 -15.31 4.72
C ARG A 250 12.65 -15.02 6.23
N ASP A 251 12.08 -13.88 6.59
CA ASP A 251 11.80 -13.53 7.98
C ASP A 251 10.66 -14.40 8.56
N GLU A 252 9.66 -14.77 7.74
CA GLU A 252 8.62 -15.76 8.12
C GLU A 252 9.14 -17.20 8.31
N LEU A 253 10.30 -17.56 7.73
CA LEU A 253 10.90 -18.90 7.86
C LEU A 253 11.93 -19.02 9.00
N SER A 254 12.21 -17.91 9.69
CA SER A 254 13.19 -17.84 10.79
C SER A 254 12.57 -17.61 12.17
N LEU A 255 11.23 -17.56 12.22
CA LEU A 255 10.39 -17.68 13.42
C LEU A 255 9.82 -19.11 13.48
#